data_AF-A0A2N9ZXD9-F1
#
_entry.id   AF-A0A2N9ZXD9-F1
#
_cell.length_a   1.000
_cell.length_b   1.000
_cell.length_c   1.000
_cell.angle_alpha   90.00
_cell.angle_beta   90.00
_cell.angle_gamma   90.00
#
_symmetry.space_group_name_H-M   'P 1'
#
loop_
_entity.id
_entity.type
_entity.pdbx_description
1 polymer ?
#
loop_
_entity_poly.entity_id
_entity_poly.type
_entity_poly.pdbx_seq_one_letter_code
_entity_poly.pdbx_strand_id
1 'polypeptide(L)'
;MNLWDIFFTTQASEPPKFDLFWYVSLFTLLALTFYTAYRYREKKLYQRFFQVLQAVQLILLYGWYWVNHMPLSESLPFYHCRMAMFVVLLLPGQSKYRQYFALLGTFGTLAAFVYPVPDAYPFPHIAILSFIFGHLALLGNSLVYLLRQYNARLLDVKGIFLMTFALNALIFVVNLVTGGDYGFLTKPPLVGDHGLVANYLIVSLALAAAITLTKKILELFLEQEAEKMIAKKA
;
A
#
# COMPACT_ATOMS: atom_id res chain seq x y z
N MET A 1 -18.58 21.07 16.55
CA MET A 1 -18.63 20.21 15.35
C MET A 1 -19.13 18.85 15.77
N ASN A 2 -20.12 18.32 15.05
CA ASN A 2 -20.54 16.93 15.22
C ASN A 2 -19.51 16.00 14.52
N LEU A 3 -19.63 14.68 14.73
CA LEU A 3 -18.71 13.71 14.11
C LEU A 3 -18.75 13.73 12.57
N TRP A 4 -19.90 14.03 11.97
CA TRP A 4 -20.05 14.12 10.51
C TRP A 4 -19.26 15.30 9.93
N ASP A 5 -19.28 16.45 10.61
CA ASP A 5 -18.53 17.63 10.23
C ASP A 5 -17.02 17.36 10.27
N ILE A 6 -16.56 16.66 11.32
CA ILE A 6 -15.15 16.27 11.47
C ILE A 6 -14.76 15.24 10.40
N PHE A 7 -15.66 14.31 10.07
CA PHE A 7 -15.37 13.19 9.17
C PHE A 7 -15.16 13.62 7.72
N PHE A 8 -15.86 14.66 7.26
CA PHE A 8 -15.84 15.14 5.87
C PHE A 8 -15.32 16.58 5.69
N THR A 9 -14.73 17.17 6.72
CA THR A 9 -14.19 18.53 6.65
C THR A 9 -13.15 18.70 5.54
N THR A 10 -13.21 19.80 4.81
CA THR A 10 -12.18 20.20 3.84
C THR A 10 -11.10 21.09 4.46
N GLN A 11 -11.30 21.54 5.70
CA GLN A 11 -10.33 22.40 6.39
C GLN A 11 -9.17 21.55 6.91
N ALA A 12 -7.98 21.83 6.38
CA ALA A 12 -6.76 21.22 6.87
C ALA A 12 -6.48 21.64 8.33
N SER A 13 -5.99 20.68 9.11
CA SER A 13 -5.57 20.86 10.50
C SER A 13 -4.22 20.22 10.74
N GLU A 14 -3.77 20.13 12.00
CA GLU A 14 -2.65 19.27 12.32
C GLU A 14 -3.02 17.79 12.16
N PRO A 15 -2.11 16.95 11.62
CA PRO A 15 -2.31 15.51 11.59
C PRO A 15 -2.31 14.93 13.01
N PRO A 16 -2.97 13.77 13.22
CA PRO A 16 -2.95 13.11 14.52
C PRO A 16 -1.51 12.73 14.90
N LYS A 17 -1.12 13.05 16.14
CA LYS A 17 0.17 12.63 16.69
C LYS A 17 0.10 11.14 17.00
N PHE A 18 0.93 10.35 16.32
CA PHE A 18 1.08 8.92 16.58
C PHE A 18 1.89 8.73 17.85
N ASP A 19 1.20 8.61 18.98
CA ASP A 19 1.77 8.27 20.27
C ASP A 19 2.01 6.75 20.41
N LEU A 20 2.50 6.32 21.58
CA LEU A 20 2.77 4.91 21.84
C LEU A 20 1.52 4.03 21.66
N PHE A 21 0.34 4.52 22.08
CA PHE A 21 -0.90 3.77 21.95
C PHE A 21 -1.26 3.53 20.49
N TRP A 22 -1.10 4.55 19.64
CA TRP A 22 -1.28 4.43 18.20
C TRP A 22 -0.33 3.40 17.58
N TYR A 23 0.96 3.45 17.88
CA TYR A 23 1.92 2.48 17.35
C TYR A 23 1.61 1.05 17.80
N VAL A 24 1.33 0.84 19.09
CA VAL A 24 0.94 -0.48 19.62
C VAL A 24 -0.30 -1.00 18.89
N SER A 25 -1.30 -0.14 18.66
CA SER A 25 -2.52 -0.49 17.95
C SER A 25 -2.24 -0.87 16.49
N LEU A 26 -1.47 -0.06 15.77
CA LEU A 26 -1.11 -0.32 14.37
C LEU A 26 -0.31 -1.62 14.22
N PHE A 27 0.71 -1.85 15.04
CA PHE A 27 1.51 -3.07 14.98
C PHE A 27 0.72 -4.31 15.39
N THR A 28 -0.22 -4.18 16.34
CA THR A 28 -1.15 -5.26 16.70
C THR A 28 -2.05 -5.62 15.52
N LEU A 29 -2.66 -4.62 14.87
CA LEU A 29 -3.52 -4.82 13.68
C LEU A 29 -2.73 -5.41 12.51
N LEU A 30 -1.49 -4.96 12.33
CA LEU A 30 -0.57 -5.49 11.32
C LEU A 30 -0.28 -6.98 11.58
N ALA A 31 0.15 -7.34 12.80
CA ALA A 31 0.42 -8.72 13.19
C ALA A 31 -0.82 -9.61 13.05
N LEU A 32 -1.99 -9.11 13.46
CA LEU A 32 -3.26 -9.80 13.29
C LEU A 32 -3.59 -10.04 11.81
N THR A 33 -3.32 -9.05 10.95
CA THR A 33 -3.55 -9.17 9.50
C THR A 33 -2.64 -10.24 8.90
N PHE A 34 -1.35 -10.27 9.25
CA PHE A 34 -0.44 -11.35 8.84
C PHE A 34 -0.93 -12.72 9.32
N TYR A 35 -1.24 -12.86 10.60
CA TYR A 35 -1.69 -14.11 11.19
C TYR A 35 -2.97 -14.63 10.53
N THR A 36 -3.98 -13.77 10.43
CA THR A 36 -5.27 -14.15 9.85
C THR A 36 -5.15 -14.42 8.36
N ALA A 37 -4.30 -13.69 7.62
CA ALA A 37 -4.09 -13.93 6.20
C ALA A 37 -3.45 -15.29 6.00
N TYR A 38 -2.42 -15.62 6.78
CA TYR A 38 -1.81 -16.94 6.76
C TYR A 38 -2.80 -18.06 7.09
N ARG A 39 -3.59 -17.89 8.16
CA ARG A 39 -4.49 -18.94 8.71
C ARG A 39 -5.77 -19.15 7.90
N TYR A 40 -6.32 -18.09 7.31
CA TYR A 40 -7.64 -18.07 6.69
C TYR A 40 -7.63 -17.73 5.19
N ARG A 41 -6.45 -17.72 4.55
CA ARG A 41 -6.30 -17.45 3.10
C ARG A 41 -7.27 -18.25 2.22
N GLU A 42 -7.58 -19.50 2.54
CA GLU A 42 -8.49 -20.32 1.73
C GLU A 42 -9.98 -20.01 1.92
N LYS A 43 -10.37 -19.28 2.96
CA LYS A 43 -11.78 -18.97 3.22
C LYS A 43 -12.27 -17.84 2.30
N LYS A 44 -13.25 -18.13 1.44
CA LYS A 44 -13.86 -17.13 0.54
C LYS A 44 -14.40 -15.90 1.28
N LEU A 45 -14.99 -16.09 2.47
CA LEU A 45 -15.49 -14.99 3.29
C LEU A 45 -14.36 -14.03 3.70
N TYR A 46 -13.19 -14.57 4.07
CA TYR A 46 -12.03 -13.78 4.45
C TYR A 46 -11.48 -12.97 3.26
N GLN A 47 -11.41 -13.60 2.08
CA GLN A 47 -11.00 -12.92 0.85
C GLN A 47 -11.98 -11.79 0.49
N ARG A 48 -13.29 -12.06 0.57
CA ARG A 48 -14.33 -11.07 0.28
C ARG A 48 -14.33 -9.92 1.28
N PHE A 49 -14.09 -10.19 2.56
CA PHE A 49 -13.98 -9.15 3.59
C PHE A 49 -12.94 -8.09 3.20
N PHE A 50 -11.72 -8.51 2.85
CA PHE A 50 -10.66 -7.57 2.47
C PHE A 50 -10.93 -6.85 1.15
N GLN A 51 -11.56 -7.52 0.17
CA GLN A 51 -11.97 -6.88 -1.08
C GLN A 51 -13.03 -5.80 -0.86
N VAL A 52 -14.05 -6.10 -0.05
CA VAL A 52 -15.13 -5.15 0.29
C VAL A 52 -14.57 -4.00 1.10
N LEU A 53 -13.73 -4.28 2.10
CA LEU A 53 -13.10 -3.25 2.92
C LEU A 53 -12.28 -2.28 2.04
N GLN A 54 -11.47 -2.82 1.12
CA GLN A 54 -10.70 -2.01 0.17
C GLN A 54 -11.61 -1.19 -0.75
N ALA A 55 -12.66 -1.80 -1.30
CA ALA A 55 -13.58 -1.13 -2.21
C ALA A 55 -14.33 0.01 -1.52
N VAL A 56 -14.88 -0.24 -0.33
CA VAL A 56 -15.56 0.77 0.48
C VAL A 56 -14.61 1.92 0.82
N GLN A 57 -13.39 1.61 1.25
CA GLN A 57 -12.38 2.63 1.54
C GLN A 57 -12.07 3.51 0.33
N LEU A 58 -11.86 2.91 -0.86
CA LEU A 58 -11.59 3.67 -2.08
C LEU A 58 -12.81 4.50 -2.50
N ILE A 59 -14.01 3.94 -2.49
CA ILE A 59 -15.25 4.67 -2.85
C ILE A 59 -15.45 5.88 -1.94
N LEU A 60 -15.28 5.70 -0.63
CA LEU A 60 -15.43 6.78 0.33
C LEU A 60 -14.37 7.88 0.08
N LEU A 61 -13.09 7.52 -0.03
CA LEU A 61 -12.00 8.50 -0.18
C LEU A 61 -12.13 9.29 -1.50
N TYR A 62 -12.28 8.60 -2.63
CA TYR A 62 -12.38 9.26 -3.94
C TYR A 62 -13.74 9.93 -4.14
N GLY A 63 -14.80 9.41 -3.55
CA GLY A 63 -16.09 10.08 -3.51
C GLY A 63 -15.99 11.42 -2.77
N TRP A 64 -15.29 11.45 -1.64
CA TRP A 64 -15.04 12.69 -0.92
C TRP A 64 -14.17 13.68 -1.71
N TYR A 65 -13.09 13.21 -2.36
CA TYR A 65 -12.29 14.05 -3.26
C TYR A 65 -13.13 14.66 -4.38
N TRP A 66 -14.01 13.87 -4.99
CA TRP A 66 -14.88 14.29 -6.08
C TRP A 66 -15.91 15.34 -5.65
N VAL A 67 -16.66 15.05 -4.59
CA VAL A 67 -17.73 15.92 -4.06
C VAL A 67 -17.17 17.28 -3.61
N ASN A 68 -15.95 17.30 -3.07
CA ASN A 68 -15.33 18.53 -2.56
C ASN A 68 -14.38 19.19 -3.56
N HIS A 69 -14.32 18.71 -4.81
CA HIS A 69 -13.45 19.26 -5.86
C HIS A 69 -11.99 19.43 -5.42
N MET A 70 -11.46 18.42 -4.72
CA MET A 70 -10.13 18.46 -4.16
C MET A 70 -9.06 18.56 -5.26
N PRO A 71 -7.97 19.32 -5.04
CA PRO A 71 -6.99 19.62 -6.06
C PRO A 71 -6.34 18.35 -6.62
N LEU A 72 -6.08 18.36 -7.94
CA LEU A 72 -5.45 17.24 -8.65
C LEU A 72 -4.00 16.98 -8.21
N SER A 73 -3.41 17.83 -7.37
CA SER A 73 -2.12 17.59 -6.73
C SER A 73 -2.20 16.51 -5.63
N GLU A 74 -3.39 16.24 -5.08
CA GLU A 74 -3.58 15.28 -3.97
C GLU A 74 -4.61 14.17 -4.25
N SER A 75 -5.60 14.46 -5.11
CA SER A 75 -6.77 13.60 -5.28
C SER A 75 -6.59 12.44 -6.27
N LEU A 76 -5.47 12.37 -7.00
CA LEU A 76 -5.21 11.31 -7.96
C LEU A 76 -4.64 10.05 -7.29
N PRO A 77 -4.83 8.87 -7.91
CA PRO A 77 -4.38 7.62 -7.34
C PRO A 77 -2.89 7.33 -7.52
N PHE A 78 -2.02 8.33 -7.75
CA PHE A 78 -0.61 8.10 -8.13
C PHE A 78 0.36 7.90 -6.95
N TYR A 79 -0.14 7.83 -5.72
CA TYR A 79 0.64 7.27 -4.61
C TYR A 79 0.78 5.74 -4.78
N HIS A 80 1.97 5.18 -4.53
CA HIS A 80 2.27 3.75 -4.73
C HIS A 80 1.25 2.82 -4.10
N CYS A 81 0.91 3.03 -2.83
CA CYS A 81 -0.08 2.21 -2.12
C CYS A 81 -1.48 2.38 -2.71
N ARG A 82 -1.89 3.58 -3.15
CA ARG A 82 -3.21 3.81 -3.77
C ARG A 82 -3.32 3.08 -5.10
N MET A 83 -2.28 3.13 -5.94
CA MET A 83 -2.24 2.32 -7.17
C MET A 83 -2.29 0.82 -6.85
N ALA A 84 -1.54 0.38 -5.83
CA ALA A 84 -1.57 -1.01 -5.40
C ALA A 84 -2.96 -1.45 -4.96
N MET A 85 -3.69 -0.60 -4.22
CA MET A 85 -5.08 -0.85 -3.82
C MET A 85 -5.99 -1.09 -5.03
N PHE A 86 -5.94 -0.22 -6.04
CA PHE A 86 -6.72 -0.40 -7.26
C PHE A 86 -6.31 -1.67 -8.02
N VAL A 87 -5.02 -1.87 -8.23
CA VAL A 87 -4.53 -2.99 -9.05
C VAL A 87 -4.82 -4.33 -8.39
N VAL A 88 -4.52 -4.49 -7.10
CA VAL A 88 -4.72 -5.76 -6.39
C VAL A 88 -6.21 -6.10 -6.26
N LEU A 89 -7.07 -5.09 -6.10
CA LEU A 89 -8.52 -5.23 -6.02
C LEU A 89 -9.15 -5.60 -7.37
N LEU A 90 -8.76 -4.90 -8.44
CA LEU A 90 -9.45 -4.98 -9.74
C LEU A 90 -8.90 -6.06 -10.68
N LEU A 91 -7.59 -6.37 -10.63
CA LEU A 91 -7.02 -7.36 -11.53
C LEU A 91 -7.35 -8.78 -11.03
N PRO A 92 -8.04 -9.62 -11.82
CA PRO A 92 -8.31 -11.00 -11.44
C PRO A 92 -7.11 -11.90 -11.72
N GLY A 93 -7.11 -13.07 -11.07
CA GLY A 93 -6.17 -14.16 -11.34
C GLY A 93 -4.69 -13.82 -11.09
N GLN A 94 -3.82 -14.58 -11.75
CA GLN A 94 -2.37 -14.41 -11.72
C GLN A 94 -1.91 -13.50 -12.85
N SER A 95 -1.19 -12.43 -12.53
CA SER A 95 -0.55 -11.57 -13.52
C SER A 95 0.70 -10.92 -12.94
N LYS A 96 1.66 -10.58 -13.81
CA LYS A 96 2.88 -9.87 -13.41
C LYS A 96 2.58 -8.55 -12.67
N TYR A 97 1.57 -7.83 -13.12
CA TYR A 97 1.16 -6.55 -12.54
C TYR A 97 0.57 -6.74 -11.14
N ARG A 98 -0.35 -7.68 -10.99
CA ARG A 98 -0.95 -7.97 -9.68
C ARG A 98 0.10 -8.44 -8.68
N GLN A 99 1.04 -9.29 -9.09
CA GLN A 99 2.13 -9.76 -8.23
C GLN A 99 3.08 -8.64 -7.83
N TYR A 100 3.48 -7.78 -8.78
CA TYR A 100 4.30 -6.61 -8.49
C TYR A 100 3.62 -5.69 -7.47
N PHE A 101 2.35 -5.34 -7.70
CA PHE A 101 1.61 -4.45 -6.81
C PHE A 101 1.26 -5.10 -5.47
N ALA A 102 1.10 -6.41 -5.40
CA ALA A 102 0.94 -7.13 -4.13
C ALA A 102 2.24 -7.10 -3.30
N LEU A 103 3.40 -7.32 -3.92
CA LEU A 103 4.69 -7.20 -3.23
C LEU A 103 4.93 -5.76 -2.75
N LEU A 104 4.67 -4.78 -3.62
CA LEU A 104 4.72 -3.36 -3.29
C LEU A 104 3.73 -3.02 -2.17
N GLY A 105 2.52 -3.56 -2.20
CA GLY A 105 1.50 -3.31 -1.17
C GLY A 105 1.86 -3.90 0.18
N THR A 106 2.46 -5.09 0.21
CA THR A 106 2.98 -5.69 1.45
C THR A 106 4.08 -4.84 2.06
N PHE A 107 5.11 -4.47 1.28
CA PHE A 107 6.18 -3.59 1.78
C PHE A 107 5.67 -2.20 2.12
N GLY A 108 4.85 -1.61 1.25
CA GLY A 108 4.32 -0.25 1.37
C GLY A 108 3.49 -0.06 2.63
N THR A 109 2.64 -1.03 2.99
CA THR A 109 1.90 -0.99 4.26
C THR A 109 2.84 -1.04 5.47
N LEU A 110 3.89 -1.88 5.44
CA LEU A 110 4.87 -1.91 6.52
C LEU A 110 5.58 -0.57 6.68
N ALA A 111 6.08 -0.01 5.58
CA ALA A 111 6.78 1.27 5.58
C ALA A 111 5.85 2.41 6.07
N ALA A 112 4.60 2.44 5.60
CA ALA A 112 3.62 3.44 6.00
C ALA A 112 3.28 3.38 7.49
N PHE A 113 3.30 2.21 8.13
CA PHE A 113 3.01 2.11 9.57
C PHE A 113 4.26 2.31 10.44
N VAL A 114 5.45 2.03 9.93
CA VAL A 114 6.72 2.35 10.60
C VAL A 114 6.97 3.86 10.61
N TYR A 115 6.69 4.52 9.49
CA TYR A 115 6.84 5.97 9.32
C TYR A 115 5.53 6.56 8.78
N PRO A 116 4.52 6.78 9.64
CA PRO A 116 3.23 7.31 9.21
C PRO A 116 3.33 8.77 8.82
N VAL A 117 2.92 9.07 7.58
CA VAL A 117 2.77 10.42 7.05
C VAL A 117 1.28 10.61 6.70
N PRO A 118 0.41 10.83 7.71
CA PRO A 118 -1.02 11.05 7.48
C PRO A 118 -1.27 12.41 6.81
N ASP A 119 -2.40 12.51 6.12
CA ASP A 119 -2.91 13.79 5.61
C ASP A 119 -3.22 14.74 6.79
N ALA A 120 -3.15 16.05 6.53
CA ALA A 120 -3.33 17.12 7.51
C ALA A 120 -4.80 17.32 7.91
N TYR A 121 -5.40 16.30 8.55
CA TYR A 121 -6.78 16.28 9.00
C TYR A 121 -6.91 15.68 10.41
N PRO A 122 -7.93 16.07 11.20
CA PRO A 122 -8.10 15.58 12.56
C PRO A 122 -8.60 14.12 12.55
N PHE A 123 -8.33 13.35 13.60
CA PHE A 123 -9.03 12.07 13.78
C PHE A 123 -10.46 12.32 14.30
N PRO A 124 -11.52 11.62 13.81
CA PRO A 124 -11.52 10.48 12.88
C PRO A 124 -11.90 10.84 11.43
N HIS A 125 -11.13 11.71 10.76
CA HIS A 125 -11.39 12.09 9.36
C HIS A 125 -11.25 10.91 8.39
N ILE A 126 -12.04 10.96 7.31
CA ILE A 126 -12.07 9.94 6.26
C ILE A 126 -10.70 9.61 5.68
N ALA A 127 -9.82 10.60 5.49
CA ALA A 127 -8.48 10.40 4.96
C ALA A 127 -7.59 9.60 5.93
N ILE A 128 -7.70 9.86 7.24
CA ILE A 128 -6.95 9.15 8.28
C ILE A 128 -7.44 7.71 8.42
N LEU A 129 -8.76 7.51 8.44
CA LEU A 129 -9.33 6.17 8.48
C LEU A 129 -9.01 5.39 7.20
N SER A 130 -9.03 6.07 6.05
CA SER A 130 -8.60 5.50 4.77
C SER A 130 -7.13 5.11 4.78
N PHE A 131 -6.26 5.91 5.41
CA PHE A 131 -4.87 5.55 5.60
C PHE A 131 -4.75 4.25 6.41
N ILE A 132 -5.43 4.12 7.56
CA ILE A 132 -5.31 2.92 8.40
C ILE A 132 -5.95 1.70 7.73
N PHE A 133 -7.26 1.77 7.47
CA PHE A 133 -8.02 0.63 6.97
C PHE A 133 -7.71 0.30 5.52
N GLY A 134 -7.34 1.30 4.70
CA GLY A 134 -6.90 1.06 3.32
C GLY A 134 -5.59 0.30 3.27
N HIS A 135 -4.61 0.61 4.12
CA HIS A 135 -3.34 -0.12 4.18
C HIS A 135 -3.50 -1.53 4.77
N LEU A 136 -4.34 -1.69 5.80
CA LEU A 136 -4.69 -3.03 6.32
C LEU A 136 -5.40 -3.86 5.24
N ALA A 137 -6.30 -3.24 4.48
CA ALA A 137 -7.00 -3.92 3.40
C ALA A 137 -6.07 -4.31 2.26
N LEU A 138 -5.12 -3.44 1.91
CA LEU A 138 -4.10 -3.68 0.91
C LEU A 138 -3.22 -4.84 1.33
N LEU A 139 -2.78 -4.85 2.59
CA LEU A 139 -1.96 -5.93 3.14
C LEU A 139 -2.70 -7.26 3.12
N GLY A 140 -3.94 -7.29 3.61
CA GLY A 140 -4.76 -8.51 3.61
C GLY A 140 -4.96 -9.07 2.20
N ASN A 141 -5.36 -8.24 1.23
CA ASN A 141 -5.52 -8.67 -0.17
C ASN A 141 -4.19 -9.13 -0.79
N SER A 142 -3.10 -8.41 -0.52
CA SER A 142 -1.76 -8.75 -1.04
C SER A 142 -1.27 -10.07 -0.49
N LEU A 143 -1.35 -10.29 0.82
CA LEU A 143 -0.94 -11.55 1.46
C LEU A 143 -1.81 -12.73 1.01
N VAL A 144 -3.13 -12.55 0.92
CA VAL A 144 -4.02 -13.59 0.39
C VAL A 144 -3.64 -13.97 -1.04
N TYR A 145 -3.31 -12.99 -1.88
CA TYR A 145 -2.85 -13.26 -3.24
C TYR A 145 -1.49 -13.98 -3.25
N LEU A 146 -0.50 -13.44 -2.55
CA LEU A 146 0.87 -13.96 -2.52
C LEU A 146 0.92 -15.38 -1.92
N LEU A 147 0.21 -15.66 -0.83
CA LEU A 147 0.25 -16.97 -0.19
C LEU A 147 -0.49 -18.07 -0.97
N ARG A 148 -1.33 -17.72 -1.95
CA ARG A 148 -2.16 -18.69 -2.70
C ARG A 148 -1.81 -18.82 -4.15
N GLN A 149 -1.41 -17.71 -4.77
CA GLN A 149 -1.31 -17.57 -6.22
C GLN A 149 0.05 -17.03 -6.66
N TYR A 150 1.01 -16.88 -5.74
CA TYR A 150 2.36 -16.45 -6.12
C TYR A 150 3.00 -17.42 -7.12
N ASN A 151 3.64 -16.85 -8.13
CA ASN A 151 4.39 -17.61 -9.11
C ASN A 151 5.70 -16.89 -9.43
N ALA A 152 6.82 -17.50 -9.02
CA ALA A 152 8.16 -16.94 -9.18
C ALA A 152 8.53 -16.66 -10.65
N ARG A 153 7.90 -17.37 -11.61
CA ARG A 153 8.15 -17.21 -13.05
C ARG A 153 7.48 -15.97 -13.65
N LEU A 154 6.47 -15.38 -12.99
CA LEU A 154 5.73 -14.24 -13.54
C LEU A 154 6.48 -12.91 -13.44
N LEU A 155 7.37 -12.79 -12.46
CA LEU A 155 8.03 -11.53 -12.14
C LEU A 155 9.44 -11.81 -11.61
N ASP A 156 10.43 -11.59 -12.46
CA ASP A 156 11.84 -11.68 -12.09
C ASP A 156 12.35 -10.33 -11.53
N VAL A 157 13.60 -10.31 -11.06
CA VAL A 157 14.20 -9.09 -10.49
C VAL A 157 14.30 -8.00 -11.54
N LYS A 158 14.66 -8.31 -12.79
CA LYS A 158 14.71 -7.32 -13.88
C LYS A 158 13.33 -6.71 -14.14
N GLY A 159 12.28 -7.54 -14.11
CA GLY A 159 10.90 -7.09 -14.21
C GLY A 159 10.50 -6.15 -13.08
N ILE A 160 10.90 -6.43 -11.84
CA ILE A 160 10.68 -5.51 -10.69
C ILE A 160 11.35 -4.16 -10.97
N PHE A 161 12.63 -4.15 -11.32
CA PHE A 161 13.36 -2.91 -11.62
C PHE A 161 12.69 -2.12 -12.75
N LEU A 162 12.42 -2.77 -13.89
CA LEU A 162 11.79 -2.09 -15.04
C LEU A 162 10.43 -1.51 -14.68
N MET A 163 9.60 -2.27 -13.96
CA MET A 163 8.28 -1.81 -13.54
C MET A 163 8.35 -0.68 -12.53
N THR A 164 9.27 -0.71 -11.56
CA THR A 164 9.45 0.37 -10.59
C THR A 164 9.90 1.66 -11.26
N PHE A 165 10.90 1.59 -12.14
CA PHE A 165 11.39 2.78 -12.86
C PHE A 165 10.32 3.34 -13.81
N ALA A 166 9.60 2.49 -14.54
CA ALA A 166 8.51 2.91 -15.40
C ALA A 166 7.36 3.54 -14.61
N LEU A 167 6.98 2.94 -13.49
CA LEU A 167 5.94 3.47 -12.60
C LEU A 167 6.35 4.85 -12.06
N ASN A 168 7.56 4.97 -11.52
CA ASN A 168 8.04 6.24 -10.99
C ASN A 168 8.21 7.30 -12.10
N ALA A 169 8.54 6.90 -13.32
CA ALA A 169 8.64 7.83 -14.44
C ALA A 169 7.25 8.38 -14.81
N LEU A 170 6.22 7.54 -14.78
CA LEU A 170 4.84 7.98 -14.95
C LEU A 170 4.43 8.95 -13.83
N ILE A 171 4.68 8.60 -12.55
CA ILE A 171 4.38 9.47 -11.41
C ILE A 171 5.13 10.80 -11.54
N PHE A 172 6.39 10.76 -11.95
CA PHE A 172 7.21 11.95 -12.16
C PHE A 172 6.58 12.91 -13.16
N VAL A 173 6.12 12.40 -14.31
CA VAL A 173 5.40 13.20 -15.31
C VAL A 173 4.10 13.76 -14.73
N VAL A 174 3.35 12.97 -13.96
CA VAL A 174 2.13 13.45 -13.29
C VAL A 174 2.44 14.61 -12.35
N ASN A 175 3.48 14.49 -11.51
CA ASN A 175 3.87 15.55 -10.58
C ASN A 175 4.22 16.86 -11.30
N LEU A 176 4.89 16.78 -12.47
CA LEU A 176 5.17 17.96 -13.28
C LEU A 176 3.90 18.65 -13.80
N VAL A 177 2.86 17.87 -14.12
CA VAL A 177 1.59 18.40 -14.66
C VAL A 177 0.68 18.93 -13.55
N THR A 178 0.64 18.25 -12.40
CA THR A 178 -0.30 18.58 -11.31
C THR A 178 0.29 19.49 -10.23
N GLY A 179 1.61 19.63 -10.18
CA GLY A 179 2.33 20.28 -9.08
C GLY A 179 2.28 19.51 -7.77
N GLY A 180 1.87 18.23 -7.80
CA GLY A 180 1.79 17.37 -6.62
C GLY A 180 3.12 16.69 -6.25
N ASP A 181 3.10 15.97 -5.14
CA ASP A 181 4.22 15.12 -4.69
C ASP A 181 3.80 13.65 -4.57
N TYR A 182 3.16 13.15 -5.64
CA TYR A 182 2.78 11.75 -5.71
C TYR A 182 4.03 10.86 -5.59
N GLY A 183 3.89 9.81 -4.79
CA GLY A 183 4.97 8.85 -4.55
C GLY A 183 6.20 9.44 -3.85
N PHE A 184 6.09 10.65 -3.29
CA PHE A 184 7.18 11.36 -2.62
C PHE A 184 8.44 11.51 -3.48
N LEU A 185 8.25 11.73 -4.79
CA LEU A 185 9.35 11.88 -5.75
C LEU A 185 9.94 13.31 -5.76
N THR A 186 9.20 14.29 -5.26
CA THR A 186 9.63 15.68 -5.16
C THR A 186 10.28 15.94 -3.81
N LYS A 187 9.67 15.50 -2.71
CA LYS A 187 10.23 15.63 -1.36
C LYS A 187 10.20 14.28 -0.62
N PRO A 188 11.19 13.40 -0.87
CA PRO A 188 11.29 12.13 -0.17
C PRO A 188 11.38 12.32 1.36
N PRO A 189 10.52 11.68 2.17
CA PRO A 189 10.46 11.93 3.62
C PRO A 189 11.71 11.46 4.38
N LEU A 190 12.46 10.49 3.85
CA LEU A 190 13.57 9.84 4.56
C LEU A 190 14.94 10.45 4.23
N VAL A 191 15.10 11.03 3.04
CA VAL A 191 16.40 11.54 2.54
C VAL A 191 16.38 13.05 2.30
N GLY A 192 15.20 13.66 2.21
CA GLY A 192 15.07 15.06 1.85
C GLY A 192 15.17 15.29 0.34
N ASP A 193 15.19 16.56 -0.06
CA ASP A 193 15.21 16.97 -1.46
C ASP A 193 16.65 17.11 -2.00
N HIS A 194 16.98 16.32 -3.02
CA HIS A 194 18.26 16.35 -3.74
C HIS A 194 18.09 16.78 -5.21
N GLY A 195 16.93 17.33 -5.56
CA GLY A 195 16.55 17.66 -6.93
C GLY A 195 15.79 16.51 -7.62
N LEU A 196 14.95 16.91 -8.58
CA LEU A 196 13.97 16.04 -9.26
C LEU A 196 14.53 14.70 -9.77
N VAL A 197 15.66 14.74 -10.49
CA VAL A 197 16.26 13.53 -11.09
C VAL A 197 16.90 12.64 -10.02
N ALA A 198 17.60 13.24 -9.05
CA ALA A 198 18.24 12.47 -7.97
C ALA A 198 17.18 11.81 -7.08
N ASN A 199 16.11 12.53 -6.72
CA ASN A 199 15.01 12.00 -5.93
C ASN A 199 14.32 10.84 -6.67
N TYR A 200 14.05 10.99 -7.96
CA TYR A 200 13.52 9.91 -8.81
C TYR A 200 14.40 8.66 -8.75
N LEU A 201 15.72 8.80 -8.91
CA LEU A 201 16.65 7.67 -8.87
C LEU A 201 16.69 7.02 -7.48
N ILE A 202 16.79 7.81 -6.41
CA ILE A 202 16.87 7.31 -5.03
C ILE A 202 15.61 6.53 -4.68
N VAL A 203 14.42 7.10 -4.91
CA VAL A 203 13.15 6.45 -4.59
C VAL A 203 12.95 5.19 -5.44
N SER A 204 13.31 5.23 -6.73
CA SER A 204 13.20 4.06 -7.62
C SER A 204 14.11 2.92 -7.19
N LEU A 205 15.36 3.21 -6.84
CA LEU A 205 16.31 2.21 -6.36
C LEU A 205 15.89 1.63 -5.01
N ALA A 206 15.48 2.48 -4.07
CA ALA A 206 15.02 2.05 -2.75
C ALA A 206 13.79 1.14 -2.85
N LEU A 207 12.79 1.52 -3.66
CA LEU A 207 11.60 0.71 -3.87
C LEU A 207 11.92 -0.61 -4.60
N ALA A 208 12.74 -0.58 -5.66
CA ALA A 208 13.11 -1.79 -6.38
C ALA A 208 13.86 -2.78 -5.47
N ALA A 209 14.77 -2.27 -4.64
CA ALA A 209 15.48 -3.07 -3.63
C ALA A 209 14.52 -3.65 -2.58
N ALA A 210 13.62 -2.83 -2.04
CA ALA A 210 12.64 -3.26 -1.05
C ALA A 210 11.69 -4.34 -1.58
N ILE A 211 11.12 -4.14 -2.78
CA ILE A 211 10.23 -5.12 -3.42
C ILE A 211 10.98 -6.42 -3.72
N THR A 212 12.23 -6.32 -4.17
CA THR A 212 13.09 -7.50 -4.41
C THR A 212 13.38 -8.25 -3.10
N LEU A 213 13.61 -7.53 -2.00
CA LEU A 213 13.81 -8.12 -0.68
C LEU A 213 12.52 -8.81 -0.20
N THR A 214 11.37 -8.15 -0.31
CA THR A 214 10.06 -8.75 0.04
C THR A 214 9.78 -10.00 -0.78
N LYS A 215 10.11 -9.99 -2.08
CA LYS A 215 10.02 -11.16 -2.95
C LYS A 215 10.86 -12.33 -2.39
N LYS A 216 12.14 -12.08 -2.09
CA LYS A 216 13.04 -13.13 -1.59
C LYS A 216 12.57 -13.69 -0.24
N ILE A 217 12.13 -12.83 0.68
CA ILE A 217 11.61 -13.26 1.99
C ILE A 217 10.38 -14.15 1.80
N LEU A 218 9.47 -13.77 0.89
CA LEU A 218 8.30 -14.58 0.56
C LEU A 218 8.69 -15.94 -0.02
N GLU A 219 9.63 -15.97 -0.97
CA GLU A 219 10.09 -17.23 -1.59
C GLU A 219 10.67 -18.18 -0.53
N LEU A 220 11.55 -17.69 0.34
CA LEU A 220 12.11 -18.45 1.46
C LEU A 220 11.02 -18.97 2.41
N PHE A 221 10.03 -18.13 2.72
CA PHE A 221 8.92 -18.52 3.58
C PHE A 221 8.09 -19.66 2.96
N LEU A 222 7.77 -19.57 1.67
CA LEU A 222 6.98 -20.57 0.95
C LEU A 222 7.74 -21.89 0.80
N GLU A 223 9.06 -21.85 0.57
CA GLU A 223 9.92 -23.04 0.54
C GLU A 223 9.91 -23.77 1.89
N GLN A 224 10.12 -23.04 3.00
CA GLN A 224 10.06 -23.61 4.35
C GLN A 224 8.68 -24.19 4.69
N GLU A 225 7.59 -23.55 4.24
CA GLU A 225 6.24 -24.07 4.45
C GLU A 225 6.03 -25.38 3.69
N ALA A 226 6.51 -25.47 2.44
CA ALA A 226 6.43 -26.68 1.63
C ALA A 226 7.21 -27.84 2.27
N GLU A 227 8.43 -27.60 2.74
CA GLU A 227 9.24 -28.61 3.45
C GLU A 227 8.55 -29.13 4.71
N LYS A 228 8.00 -28.24 5.54
CA LYS A 228 7.25 -28.62 6.76
C LYS A 228 6.01 -29.46 6.44
N MET A 229 5.35 -29.19 5.31
CA MET A 229 4.18 -29.95 4.86
C MET A 229 4.55 -31.34 4.34
N ILE A 230 5.74 -31.49 3.72
CA ILE A 230 6.26 -32.79 3.30
C ILE A 230 6.67 -33.62 4.53
N ALA A 231 7.41 -33.02 5.47
CA ALA A 231 7.86 -33.70 6.69
C ALA A 231 6.72 -34.19 7.59
N LYS A 232 5.56 -33.53 7.58
CA LYS A 232 4.36 -33.99 8.32
C LYS A 232 3.60 -35.13 7.64
N LYS A 233 3.88 -35.40 6.37
CA LYS A 233 3.22 -36.45 5.57
C LYS A 233 4.08 -37.70 5.41
N ALA A 234 5.38 -37.59 5.63
CA ALA A 234 6.32 -38.71 5.72
C ALA A 234 6.24 -39.37 7.11
#